data_AF-A0A9E1JE23-F1
#
_entry.id   AF-A0A9E1JE23-F1
#
_cell.length_a   1.000
_cell.length_b   1.000
_cell.length_c   1.000
_cell.angle_alpha   90.00
_cell.angle_beta   90.00
_cell.angle_gamma   90.00
#
_symmetry.space_group_name_H-M   'P 1'
#
loop_
_entity.id
_entity.type
_entity.pdbx_description
1 polymer ?
#
loop_
_entity_poly.entity_id
_entity_poly.type
_entity_poly.pdbx_seq_one_letter_code
_entity_poly.pdbx_strand_id
1 'polypeptide(L)'
;EKDNEWHAESVGTIGDPAKIPLPVDISITADDKHLWVNTWNDGMTRIFDISNPHNAVEVKAHKIGDQVNMLSQSWDGNRIYFTTSLLSNWDKGDVPDVEGPPQFFKAYDQKDNDLIHKFTIDFAAEKLGMPHQMRFGAYSLYSKTPNNKNMAELSK
;
A
#
# COMPACT_ATOMS: atom_id res chain seq x y z
N GLU A 1 -1.17 -28.56 5.38
CA GLU A 1 -1.68 -29.44 4.31
C GLU A 1 -2.18 -30.72 4.94
N LYS A 2 -3.45 -31.09 4.74
CA LYS A 2 -4.08 -32.26 5.39
C LYS A 2 -4.12 -33.49 4.47
N ASP A 3 -3.94 -33.27 3.18
CA ASP A 3 -4.16 -34.21 2.09
C ASP A 3 -3.27 -33.96 0.85
N ASN A 4 -2.25 -33.09 0.95
CA ASN A 4 -1.41 -32.64 -0.18
C ASN A 4 -2.20 -31.97 -1.33
N GLU A 5 -3.39 -31.43 -1.05
CA GLU A 5 -4.17 -30.67 -2.03
C GLU A 5 -4.20 -29.17 -1.70
N TRP A 6 -4.41 -28.36 -2.74
CA TRP A 6 -4.63 -26.92 -2.61
C TRP A 6 -6.08 -26.67 -2.23
N HIS A 7 -6.29 -25.96 -1.12
CA HIS A 7 -7.60 -25.57 -0.63
C HIS A 7 -7.79 -24.06 -0.74
N ALA A 8 -9.02 -23.66 -1.02
CA ALA A 8 -9.44 -22.26 -0.97
C ALA A 8 -10.76 -22.16 -0.22
N GLU A 9 -10.87 -21.18 0.66
CA GLU A 9 -12.10 -20.87 1.38
C GLU A 9 -12.31 -19.36 1.40
N SER A 10 -13.57 -18.94 1.59
CA SER A 10 -13.87 -17.53 1.78
C SER A 10 -13.52 -17.14 3.21
N VAL A 11 -12.60 -16.18 3.34
CA VAL A 11 -12.14 -15.68 4.66
C VAL A 11 -12.54 -14.24 4.92
N GLY A 12 -13.07 -13.52 3.93
CA GLY A 12 -13.47 -12.10 4.07
C GLY A 12 -13.95 -11.52 2.73
N THR A 13 -14.63 -10.37 2.79
CA THR A 13 -15.09 -9.62 1.61
C THR A 13 -14.40 -8.26 1.56
N ILE A 14 -13.89 -7.89 0.39
CA ILE A 14 -13.20 -6.60 0.19
C ILE A 14 -14.20 -5.55 -0.29
N GLY A 15 -14.51 -4.58 0.58
CA GLY A 15 -15.48 -3.51 0.27
C GLY A 15 -16.85 -4.05 -0.13
N ASP A 16 -17.53 -3.31 -1.01
CA ASP A 16 -18.78 -3.73 -1.65
C ASP A 16 -18.48 -4.27 -3.06
N PRO A 17 -18.57 -5.59 -3.30
CA PRO A 17 -18.26 -6.18 -4.61
C PRO A 17 -19.10 -5.62 -5.76
N ALA A 18 -20.33 -5.15 -5.49
CA ALA A 18 -21.21 -4.58 -6.51
C ALA A 18 -20.68 -3.24 -7.06
N LYS A 19 -19.77 -2.57 -6.33
CA LYS A 19 -19.12 -1.32 -6.75
C LYS A 19 -17.81 -1.55 -7.52
N ILE A 20 -17.41 -2.80 -7.72
CA ILE A 20 -16.21 -3.18 -8.49
C ILE A 20 -14.96 -2.42 -7.99
N PRO A 21 -14.55 -2.62 -6.71
CA PRO A 21 -13.41 -1.90 -6.15
C PRO A 21 -12.07 -2.27 -6.81
N LEU A 22 -11.96 -3.49 -7.38
CA LEU A 22 -10.77 -4.06 -8.02
C LEU A 22 -9.52 -4.10 -7.11
N PRO A 23 -9.35 -5.16 -6.29
CA PRO A 23 -8.13 -5.37 -5.51
C PRO A 23 -6.92 -5.55 -6.43
N VAL A 24 -5.82 -4.85 -6.16
CA VAL A 24 -4.63 -4.86 -7.03
C VAL A 24 -3.31 -5.11 -6.31
N ASP A 25 -3.24 -4.80 -5.01
CA ASP A 25 -2.05 -5.03 -4.21
C ASP A 25 -2.41 -5.28 -2.75
N ILE A 26 -1.56 -6.04 -2.06
CA ILE A 26 -1.73 -6.38 -0.65
C ILE A 26 -0.40 -6.32 0.10
N SER A 27 -0.45 -5.98 1.39
CA SER A 27 0.70 -6.04 2.29
C SER A 27 0.28 -6.46 3.69
N ILE A 28 1.04 -7.37 4.30
CA ILE A 28 0.80 -7.84 5.66
C ILE A 28 1.78 -7.11 6.60
N THR A 29 1.31 -6.63 7.75
CA THR A 29 2.16 -6.03 8.78
C THR A 29 3.16 -7.04 9.32
N ALA A 30 4.32 -6.58 9.77
CA ALA A 30 5.40 -7.48 10.24
C ALA A 30 5.04 -8.32 11.48
N ASP A 31 3.95 -7.98 12.18
CA ASP A 31 3.41 -8.74 13.31
C ASP A 31 2.32 -9.74 12.92
N ASP A 32 2.05 -9.91 11.62
CA ASP A 32 1.05 -10.80 11.01
C ASP A 32 -0.40 -10.53 11.44
N LYS A 33 -0.71 -9.35 11.98
CA LYS A 33 -2.07 -9.02 12.48
C LYS A 33 -2.94 -8.26 11.51
N HIS A 34 -2.36 -7.47 10.61
CA HIS A 34 -3.13 -6.66 9.69
C HIS A 34 -2.76 -6.91 8.23
N LEU A 35 -3.78 -7.13 7.41
CA LEU A 35 -3.68 -7.17 5.96
C LEU A 35 -4.19 -5.85 5.39
N TRP A 36 -3.32 -5.14 4.70
CA TRP A 36 -3.66 -3.98 3.91
C TRP A 36 -3.99 -4.40 2.48
N VAL A 37 -5.06 -3.88 1.92
CA VAL A 37 -5.56 -4.18 0.58
C VAL A 37 -5.85 -2.88 -0.16
N ASN A 38 -5.18 -2.66 -1.28
CA ASN A 38 -5.50 -1.54 -2.15
C ASN A 38 -6.53 -1.95 -3.20
N THR A 39 -7.51 -1.08 -3.42
CA THR A 39 -8.54 -1.23 -4.44
C THR A 39 -8.45 -0.08 -5.44
N TRP A 40 -8.15 -0.43 -6.69
CA TRP A 40 -7.71 0.53 -7.69
C TRP A 40 -8.81 1.47 -8.15
N ASN A 41 -10.01 0.95 -8.38
CA ASN A 41 -11.07 1.70 -9.03
C ASN A 41 -11.66 2.78 -8.12
N ASP A 42 -11.76 2.47 -6.82
CA ASP A 42 -12.26 3.38 -5.79
C ASP A 42 -11.14 4.12 -5.05
N GLY A 43 -9.86 3.86 -5.36
CA GLY A 43 -8.71 4.53 -4.79
C GLY A 43 -8.57 4.37 -3.27
N MET A 44 -9.10 3.29 -2.72
CA MET A 44 -9.10 3.00 -1.29
C MET A 44 -7.94 2.09 -0.91
N THR A 45 -7.41 2.30 0.30
CA THR A 45 -6.68 1.28 1.04
C THR A 45 -7.53 0.79 2.20
N ARG A 46 -7.59 -0.51 2.41
CA ARG A 46 -8.47 -1.19 3.37
C ARG A 46 -7.62 -2.04 4.30
N ILE A 47 -7.93 -2.00 5.58
CA ILE A 47 -7.17 -2.68 6.63
C ILE A 47 -8.06 -3.76 7.22
N PHE A 48 -7.59 -5.00 7.18
CA PHE A 48 -8.25 -6.15 7.75
C PHE A 48 -7.46 -6.64 8.96
N ASP A 49 -8.14 -6.89 10.08
CA ASP A 49 -7.60 -7.71 11.16
C ASP A 49 -7.61 -9.17 10.69
N ILE A 50 -6.44 -9.79 10.68
CA ILE A 50 -6.20 -11.17 10.28
C ILE A 50 -5.55 -11.98 11.41
N SER A 51 -5.68 -11.53 12.67
CA SER A 51 -5.26 -12.30 13.86
C SER A 51 -5.90 -13.70 13.88
N ASN A 52 -7.07 -13.86 13.24
CA ASN A 52 -7.56 -15.13 12.74
C ASN A 52 -7.56 -15.10 11.19
N PRO A 53 -6.64 -15.80 10.51
CA PRO A 53 -6.53 -15.76 9.05
C PRO A 53 -7.71 -16.40 8.33
N HIS A 54 -8.52 -17.21 9.03
CA HIS A 54 -9.73 -17.84 8.50
C HIS A 54 -10.98 -16.96 8.67
N ASN A 55 -10.85 -15.75 9.25
CA ASN A 55 -11.93 -14.80 9.43
C ASN A 55 -11.37 -13.36 9.46
N ALA A 56 -11.00 -12.86 8.28
CA ALA A 56 -10.52 -11.50 8.08
C ALA A 56 -11.66 -10.48 8.23
N VAL A 57 -11.43 -9.45 9.04
CA VAL A 57 -12.44 -8.41 9.34
C VAL A 57 -11.91 -7.04 8.93
N GLU A 58 -12.60 -6.35 8.01
CA GLU A 58 -12.26 -4.96 7.67
C GLU A 58 -12.46 -4.07 8.90
N VAL A 59 -11.38 -3.49 9.41
CA VAL A 59 -11.40 -2.61 10.61
C VAL A 59 -11.33 -1.13 10.24
N LYS A 60 -10.85 -0.80 9.03
CA LYS A 60 -10.68 0.59 8.59
C LYS A 60 -10.47 0.68 7.08
N ALA A 61 -10.80 1.84 6.51
CA ALA A 61 -10.50 2.17 5.13
C ALA A 61 -10.17 3.66 4.97
N HIS A 62 -9.26 3.97 4.06
CA HIS A 62 -8.83 5.34 3.76
C HIS A 62 -8.86 5.60 2.24
N LYS A 63 -9.32 6.78 1.83
CA LYS A 63 -9.23 7.25 0.44
C LYS A 63 -7.84 7.85 0.21
N ILE A 64 -7.05 7.25 -0.67
CA ILE A 64 -5.69 7.70 -0.96
C ILE A 64 -5.64 8.64 -2.18
N GLY A 65 -6.49 8.36 -3.17
CA GLY A 65 -6.64 9.16 -4.38
C GLY A 65 -7.87 8.72 -5.17
N ASP A 66 -8.05 9.20 -6.39
CA ASP A 66 -9.12 8.67 -7.25
C ASP A 66 -8.80 7.27 -7.79
N GLN A 67 -7.51 6.94 -7.89
CA GLN A 67 -7.01 5.58 -8.02
C GLN A 67 -5.84 5.35 -7.05
N VAL A 68 -5.55 4.09 -6.75
CA VAL A 68 -4.34 3.68 -6.03
C VAL A 68 -3.95 2.28 -6.48
N ASN A 69 -2.66 1.98 -6.57
CA ASN A 69 -2.20 0.63 -6.89
C ASN A 69 -1.33 0.06 -5.78
N MET A 70 -0.03 0.29 -5.83
CA MET A 70 0.88 -0.42 -4.93
C MET A 70 0.87 0.24 -3.56
N LEU A 71 1.01 -0.58 -2.52
CA LEU A 71 1.36 -0.18 -1.18
C LEU A 71 2.69 -0.80 -0.76
N SER A 72 3.42 -0.11 0.10
CA SER A 72 4.61 -0.67 0.72
C SER A 72 4.76 -0.10 2.12
N GLN A 73 5.18 -0.95 3.06
CA GLN A 73 5.38 -0.58 4.45
C GLN A 73 6.87 -0.47 4.73
N SER A 74 7.26 0.46 5.61
CA SER A 74 8.60 0.44 6.19
C SER A 74 8.75 -0.76 7.12
N TRP A 75 10.00 -1.20 7.30
CA TRP A 75 10.31 -2.36 8.14
C TRP A 75 9.88 -2.19 9.60
N ASP A 76 9.99 -0.96 10.13
CA ASP A 76 9.55 -0.60 11.48
C ASP A 76 8.02 -0.52 11.63
N GLY A 77 7.24 -0.69 10.56
CA GLY A 77 5.78 -0.62 10.55
C GLY A 77 5.21 0.80 10.68
N ASN A 78 6.04 1.83 10.84
CA ASN A 78 5.58 3.19 11.17
C ASN A 78 5.25 4.05 9.95
N ARG A 79 5.56 3.59 8.73
CA ARG A 79 5.36 4.36 7.50
C ARG A 79 4.75 3.49 6.41
N ILE A 80 3.86 4.10 5.65
CA ILE A 80 3.18 3.48 4.51
C ILE A 80 3.31 4.39 3.31
N TYR A 81 3.59 3.78 2.17
CA TYR A 81 3.82 4.46 0.91
C TYR A 81 2.85 3.93 -0.14
N PHE A 82 2.37 4.80 -1.00
CA PHE A 82 1.42 4.47 -2.06
C PHE A 82 1.88 5.01 -3.40
N THR A 83 1.65 4.23 -4.45
CA THR A 83 1.74 4.65 -5.84
C THR A 83 0.47 4.30 -6.60
N THR A 84 0.23 4.95 -7.73
CA THR A 84 -1.07 4.94 -8.40
C THR A 84 -1.16 4.06 -9.63
N SER A 85 -0.10 3.93 -10.43
CA SER A 85 -0.21 3.34 -11.77
C SER A 85 -0.41 1.84 -11.71
N LEU A 86 -1.38 1.32 -12.47
CA LEU A 86 -1.64 -0.11 -12.69
C LEU A 86 -1.13 -0.57 -14.05
N LEU A 87 -1.76 -0.06 -15.11
CA LEU A 87 -1.41 -0.28 -16.50
C LEU A 87 -1.72 1.00 -17.25
N SER A 88 -0.81 1.47 -18.10
CA SER A 88 -0.89 2.80 -18.73
C SER A 88 -2.22 3.08 -19.45
N ASN A 89 -2.83 2.06 -20.05
CA ASN A 89 -4.09 2.20 -20.80
C ASN A 89 -5.34 2.14 -19.91
N TRP A 90 -5.18 1.79 -18.64
CA TRP A 90 -6.26 1.70 -17.66
C TRP A 90 -6.20 2.87 -16.69
N ASP A 91 -5.00 3.39 -16.44
CA ASP A 91 -4.78 4.52 -15.54
C ASP A 91 -5.63 5.74 -15.92
N LYS A 92 -6.31 6.27 -14.90
CA LYS A 92 -7.02 7.52 -14.96
C LYS A 92 -6.02 8.66 -15.17
N GLY A 93 -6.38 9.57 -16.06
CA GLY A 93 -5.71 10.86 -16.20
C GLY A 93 -6.29 11.88 -15.24
N ASP A 94 -6.19 13.16 -15.59
CA ASP A 94 -6.84 14.22 -14.83
C ASP A 94 -8.37 14.08 -14.93
N VAL A 95 -9.02 13.91 -13.78
CA VAL A 95 -10.47 13.82 -13.66
C VAL A 95 -10.99 15.16 -13.14
N PRO A 96 -12.00 15.78 -13.79
CA PRO A 96 -12.62 17.00 -13.29
C PRO A 96 -13.12 16.82 -11.85
N ASP A 97 -12.98 17.86 -11.04
CA ASP A 97 -13.44 17.91 -9.64
C ASP A 97 -12.76 16.91 -8.67
N VAL A 98 -11.69 16.26 -9.11
CA VAL A 98 -10.79 15.45 -8.26
C VAL A 98 -9.55 16.27 -7.93
N GLU A 99 -9.23 16.40 -6.64
CA GLU A 99 -8.04 17.11 -6.18
C GLU A 99 -6.78 16.23 -6.22
N GLY A 100 -5.67 16.84 -6.65
CA GLY A 100 -4.35 16.23 -6.66
C GLY A 100 -4.00 15.53 -7.98
N PRO A 101 -2.72 15.21 -8.20
CA PRO A 101 -2.29 14.58 -9.43
C PRO A 101 -2.84 13.14 -9.54
N PRO A 102 -3.13 12.63 -10.74
CA PRO A 102 -3.54 11.24 -10.93
C PRO A 102 -2.39 10.26 -10.74
N GLN A 103 -1.15 10.70 -11.00
CA GLN A 103 0.06 9.88 -10.90
C GLN A 103 0.97 10.38 -9.80
N PHE A 104 1.03 9.65 -8.69
CA PHE A 104 1.79 10.08 -7.52
C PHE A 104 2.55 8.97 -6.81
N PHE A 105 3.50 9.42 -5.99
CA PHE A 105 3.94 8.73 -4.79
C PHE A 105 3.47 9.53 -3.56
N LYS A 106 2.85 8.86 -2.59
CA LYS A 106 2.47 9.48 -1.30
C LYS A 106 3.10 8.73 -0.15
N ALA A 107 3.64 9.47 0.82
CA ALA A 107 4.18 8.93 2.05
C ALA A 107 3.31 9.34 3.24
N TYR A 108 3.09 8.40 4.15
CA TYR A 108 2.34 8.57 5.38
C TYR A 108 3.15 8.03 6.55
N ASP A 109 3.09 8.72 7.70
CA ASP A 109 3.31 8.05 8.98
C ASP A 109 2.01 7.28 9.33
N GLN A 110 2.14 6.11 9.95
CA GLN A 110 1.02 5.32 10.43
C GLN A 110 1.06 5.28 11.97
N LYS A 111 -0.12 5.39 12.57
CA LYS A 111 -0.32 5.15 14.01
C LYS A 111 -1.73 4.63 14.23
N ASP A 112 -1.87 3.52 14.96
CA ASP A 112 -3.19 2.95 15.30
C ASP A 112 -4.13 2.81 14.08
N ASN A 113 -3.54 2.38 12.95
CA ASN A 113 -4.20 2.23 11.64
C ASN A 113 -4.70 3.55 11.01
N ASP A 114 -4.41 4.72 11.60
CA ASP A 114 -4.55 6.02 10.94
C ASP A 114 -3.33 6.39 10.11
N LEU A 115 -3.58 7.16 9.06
CA LEU A 115 -2.58 7.66 8.13
C LEU A 115 -2.41 9.17 8.30
N ILE A 116 -1.17 9.60 8.55
CA ILE A 116 -0.80 11.01 8.67
C ILE A 116 0.03 11.36 7.45
N HIS A 117 -0.56 12.12 6.52
CA HIS A 117 0.11 12.50 5.27
C HIS A 117 1.38 13.30 5.55
N LYS A 118 2.46 12.96 4.85
CA LYS A 118 3.77 13.63 4.98
C LYS A 118 4.10 14.46 3.76
N PHE A 119 4.04 13.84 2.59
CA PHE A 119 4.30 14.51 1.33
C PHE A 119 3.74 13.72 0.16
N THR A 120 3.64 14.41 -0.98
CA THR A 120 3.26 13.86 -2.27
C THR A 120 4.33 14.25 -3.28
N ILE A 121 4.71 13.30 -4.13
CA ILE A 121 5.49 13.55 -5.34
C ILE A 121 4.55 13.40 -6.52
N ASP A 122 4.40 14.46 -7.30
CA ASP A 122 3.69 14.45 -8.57
C ASP A 122 4.63 13.93 -9.67
N PHE A 123 4.36 12.74 -10.19
CA PHE A 123 5.24 12.11 -11.16
C PHE A 123 5.20 12.80 -12.54
N ALA A 124 4.08 13.45 -12.88
CA ALA A 124 3.96 14.19 -14.12
C ALA A 124 4.75 15.51 -14.05
N ALA A 125 4.59 16.27 -12.96
CA ALA A 125 5.33 17.50 -12.74
C ALA A 125 6.85 17.26 -12.70
N GLU A 126 7.28 16.18 -12.05
CA GLU A 126 8.70 15.79 -11.93
C GLU A 126 9.23 15.01 -13.16
N LYS A 127 8.38 14.70 -14.15
CA LYS A 127 8.73 13.95 -15.36
C LYS A 127 9.36 12.58 -15.06
N LEU A 128 8.81 11.86 -14.07
CA LEU A 128 9.32 10.58 -13.57
C LEU A 128 8.66 9.35 -14.22
N GLY A 129 7.67 9.54 -15.09
CA GLY A 129 6.92 8.45 -15.73
C GLY A 129 5.77 7.96 -14.85
N MET A 130 5.46 6.66 -14.90
CA MET A 130 4.32 6.08 -14.19
C MET A 130 4.78 5.36 -12.90
N PRO A 131 4.32 5.79 -11.71
CA PRO A 131 4.75 5.20 -10.45
C PRO A 131 4.08 3.84 -10.21
N HIS A 132 4.88 2.77 -10.14
CA HIS A 132 4.39 1.40 -9.87
C HIS A 132 5.03 0.80 -8.62
N GLN A 133 5.90 -0.20 -8.74
CA GLN A 133 6.45 -0.90 -7.58
C GLN A 133 7.45 -0.04 -6.79
N MET A 134 7.29 -0.02 -5.47
CA MET A 134 8.25 0.58 -4.53
C MET A 134 9.09 -0.54 -3.89
N ARG A 135 10.41 -0.33 -3.77
CA ARG A 135 11.31 -1.28 -3.11
C ARG A 135 12.17 -0.55 -2.10
N PHE A 136 11.82 -0.70 -0.82
CA PHE A 136 12.60 -0.17 0.28
C PHE A 136 13.53 -1.25 0.80
N GLY A 137 14.84 -1.04 0.63
CA GLY A 137 15.85 -1.88 1.27
C GLY A 137 16.00 -1.50 2.75
N ALA A 138 16.38 -2.47 3.58
CA ALA A 138 16.79 -2.21 4.96
C ALA A 138 18.27 -2.55 5.11
N TYR A 139 19.09 -1.56 5.47
CA TYR A 139 20.52 -1.79 5.72
C TYR A 139 20.78 -2.79 6.84
N SER A 140 19.87 -2.91 7.80
CA SER A 140 19.94 -3.93 8.87
C SER A 140 19.89 -5.37 8.35
N LEU A 141 19.36 -5.60 7.14
CA LEU A 141 19.35 -6.90 6.47
C LEU A 141 20.63 -7.17 5.68
N TYR A 142 21.49 -6.17 5.49
CA TYR A 142 22.77 -6.29 4.82
C TYR A 142 23.91 -6.26 5.85
N SER A 143 24.89 -7.17 5.73
CA SER A 143 26.00 -7.30 6.69
C SER A 143 26.98 -6.11 6.75
N LYS A 144 26.74 -5.05 5.97
CA LYS A 144 27.59 -3.86 5.90
C LYS A 144 26.84 -2.64 6.42
N THR A 145 27.27 -2.16 7.58
CA THR A 145 26.85 -0.86 8.12
C THR A 145 27.31 0.26 7.17
N PRO A 146 26.44 1.21 6.79
CA PRO A 146 26.83 2.34 5.96
C PRO A 146 27.94 3.17 6.65
N ASN A 147 29.02 3.48 5.94
CA ASN A 147 30.10 4.33 6.44
C ASN A 147 29.74 5.83 6.50
N ASN A 148 28.53 6.21 6.08
CA ASN A 148 28.05 7.59 6.11
C ASN A 148 27.18 7.84 7.35
N LYS A 149 27.54 8.84 8.15
CA LYS A 149 26.81 9.21 9.38
C LYS A 149 25.32 9.45 9.15
N ASN A 150 24.94 10.14 8.08
CA ASN A 150 23.54 10.43 7.79
C ASN A 150 22.73 9.17 7.45
N MET A 151 23.39 8.15 6.89
CA MET A 151 22.76 6.88 6.53
C MET A 151 22.68 5.93 7.74
N ALA A 152 23.62 6.04 8.68
CA ALA A 152 23.60 5.25 9.91
C ALA A 152 22.45 5.65 10.84
N GLU A 153 22.03 6.92 10.83
CA GLU A 153 20.85 7.39 11.59
C GLU A 153 19.54 6.82 11.07
N LEU A 154 19.42 6.56 9.77
CA LEU A 154 18.24 5.96 9.14
C LEU A 154 18.11 4.44 9.37
N SER A 155 19.16 3.81 9.93
CA SER A 155 19.22 2.37 10.19
C SER A 155 18.96 1.98 11.66
N LYS A 156 18.78 2.96 12.54
CA LYS A 156 18.43 2.77 13.95
C LYS A 156 16.93 2.91 14.13
#